data_AF-A0A6G1PD96-F1
#
_entry.id   AF-A0A6G1PD96-F1
#
_cell.length_a   1.000
_cell.length_b   1.000
_cell.length_c   1.000
_cell.angle_alpha   90.00
_cell.angle_beta   90.00
_cell.angle_gamma   90.00
#
_symmetry.space_group_name_H-M   'P 1'
#
loop_
_entity.id
_entity.type
_entity.pdbx_description
1 polymer ?
#
loop_
_entity_poly.entity_id
_entity_poly.type
_entity_poly.pdbx_seq_one_letter_code
_entity_poly.pdbx_strand_id
1 'polypeptide(L)' 'MANTATDLTGTSTKTILFNQQDFKQLRSDCLKTGFLFCDPTFPASSASLGDELGLNSSKTKGLEWKRPTVSGNTL' A
#
# COMPACT_ATOMS: atom_id res chain seq x y z
N MET A 1 -22.87 28.68 9.69
CA MET A 1 -22.95 27.91 8.44
C MET A 1 -23.24 26.48 8.85
N ALA A 2 -24.48 26.03 8.69
CA ALA A 2 -24.94 24.74 9.19
C ALA A 2 -24.66 23.65 8.15
N ASN A 3 -24.08 22.54 8.59
CA ASN A 3 -24.03 21.29 7.84
C ASN A 3 -24.63 20.19 8.71
N THR A 4 -25.97 20.09 8.66
CA THR A 4 -26.76 19.03 9.27
C THR A 4 -27.13 17.94 8.27
N ALA A 5 -27.31 16.74 8.82
CA ALA A 5 -28.11 15.60 8.35
C ALA A 5 -27.43 14.54 7.46
N THR A 6 -26.87 13.54 8.15
CA THR A 6 -27.20 12.10 8.05
C THR A 6 -27.80 11.54 6.75
N ASP A 7 -27.14 10.50 6.20
CA ASP A 7 -27.84 9.33 5.66
C ASP A 7 -27.08 8.04 6.04
N LEU A 8 -27.77 7.12 6.71
CA LEU A 8 -27.25 5.84 7.24
C LEU A 8 -27.61 4.67 6.30
N THR A 9 -27.61 4.91 5.00
CA THR A 9 -27.81 3.89 3.95
C THR A 9 -26.47 3.27 3.54
N GLY A 10 -25.88 2.43 4.40
CA GLY A 10 -24.86 1.43 4.01
C GLY A 10 -23.76 1.85 3.03
N THR A 11 -23.24 3.09 3.08
CA THR A 11 -22.27 3.63 2.13
C THR A 11 -21.14 4.32 2.86
N SER A 12 -19.98 3.65 2.97
CA SER A 12 -18.77 4.17 3.63
C SER A 12 -18.07 5.22 2.77
N THR A 13 -18.72 6.34 2.47
CA THR A 13 -18.31 7.31 1.43
C THR A 13 -17.39 8.44 1.93
N LYS A 14 -16.48 8.14 2.86
CA LYS A 14 -15.33 9.01 3.12
C LYS A 14 -14.14 8.25 3.71
N THR A 15 -13.47 7.46 2.87
CA THR A 15 -12.16 6.89 3.21
C THR A 15 -11.14 8.01 3.34
N ILE A 16 -10.54 8.15 4.52
CA ILE A 16 -9.43 9.08 4.75
C ILE A 16 -8.18 8.51 4.06
N LEU A 17 -7.46 9.34 3.30
CA LEU A 17 -6.21 8.94 2.68
C LEU A 17 -5.14 8.76 3.77
N PHE A 18 -4.70 7.52 3.98
CA PHE A 18 -3.56 7.26 4.86
C PHE A 18 -2.30 7.85 4.23
N ASN A 19 -1.53 8.60 5.02
CA ASN A 19 -0.32 9.29 4.58
C ASN A 19 -0.48 10.11 3.28
N GLN A 20 -1.69 10.63 3.01
CA GLN A 20 -2.00 11.39 1.79
C GLN A 20 -1.78 10.58 0.49
N GLN A 21 -1.82 9.26 0.54
CA GLN A 21 -1.67 8.40 -0.63
C GLN A 21 -3.03 8.15 -1.31
N ASP A 22 -3.20 8.65 -2.54
CA ASP A 22 -4.35 8.36 -3.39
C ASP A 22 -4.05 7.21 -4.36
N PHE A 23 -4.71 6.06 -4.16
CA PHE A 23 -4.55 4.88 -5.00
C PHE A 23 -4.80 5.15 -6.50
N LYS A 24 -5.83 5.93 -6.85
CA LYS A 24 -6.18 6.17 -8.26
C LYS A 24 -5.08 6.98 -8.95
N GLN A 25 -4.57 8.00 -8.26
CA GLN A 25 -3.46 8.81 -8.75
C GLN A 25 -2.19 7.98 -8.90
N LEU A 26 -1.79 7.27 -7.83
CA LEU A 26 -0.58 6.43 -7.81
C LEU A 26 -0.61 5.36 -8.90
N ARG A 27 -1.75 4.69 -9.09
CA ARG A 27 -1.92 3.69 -10.15
C ARG A 27 -1.80 4.31 -11.55
N SER A 28 -2.43 5.47 -11.76
CA SER A 28 -2.37 6.17 -13.05
C SER A 28 -0.93 6.53 -13.42
N ASP A 29 -0.16 7.04 -12.46
CA ASP A 29 1.22 7.47 -12.70
C ASP A 29 2.16 6.28 -12.96
N CYS A 30 1.99 5.17 -12.23
CA CYS A 30 2.73 3.93 -12.51
C CYS A 30 2.43 3.40 -13.92
N LEU A 31 1.16 3.40 -14.35
CA LEU A 31 0.77 2.95 -15.68
C LEU A 31 1.32 3.86 -16.80
N LYS A 32 1.32 5.18 -16.60
CA LYS A 32 1.89 6.14 -17.56
C LYS A 32 3.40 5.99 -17.71
N THR A 33 4.09 5.73 -16.60
CA THR A 33 5.55 5.64 -16.56
C THR A 33 6.06 4.23 -16.88
N GLY A 34 5.20 3.22 -16.83
CA GLY A 34 5.57 1.82 -17.07
C GLY A 34 6.35 1.17 -15.92
N PHE A 35 6.42 1.83 -14.76
CA PHE A 35 7.11 1.29 -13.58
C PHE A 35 6.13 0.67 -12.59
N LEU A 36 6.61 -0.32 -11.84
CA LEU A 36 5.88 -0.89 -10.73
C LEU A 36 5.89 0.06 -9.53
N PHE A 37 4.76 0.12 -8.82
CA PHE A 37 4.65 0.91 -7.60
C PHE A 37 5.57 0.35 -6.49
N CYS A 38 6.38 1.22 -5.91
CA CYS A 38 7.10 0.99 -4.66
C CYS A 38 6.56 1.96 -3.61
N ASP A 39 6.11 1.44 -2.47
CA ASP A 39 5.48 2.28 -1.45
C ASP A 39 6.54 3.13 -0.72
N PRO A 40 6.48 4.48 -0.83
CA PRO A 40 7.43 5.36 -0.15
C PRO A 40 7.19 5.43 1.35
N THR A 41 5.97 5.11 1.82
CA THR A 41 5.59 5.17 3.25
C THR A 41 5.79 3.84 3.97
N PHE A 42 5.92 2.75 3.20
CA PHE A 42 6.19 1.42 3.71
C PHE A 42 7.20 0.70 2.80
N PRO A 43 8.50 1.07 2.88
CA PRO A 43 9.52 0.56 1.97
C PRO A 43 9.79 -0.94 2.19
N ALA A 44 10.15 -1.65 1.13
CA ALA A 44 10.59 -3.05 1.18
C ALA A 44 11.99 -3.19 1.82
N SER A 45 12.11 -2.81 3.09
CA SER A 45 13.35 -2.73 3.87
C SER A 45 13.16 -3.33 5.25
N SER A 46 14.25 -3.54 5.99
CA SER A 46 14.20 -4.04 7.36
C SER A 46 13.38 -3.16 8.29
N ALA A 47 13.29 -1.85 8.03
CA ALA A 47 12.49 -0.91 8.85
C ALA A 47 10.99 -1.26 8.83
N SER A 48 10.50 -1.86 7.75
CA SER A 48 9.10 -2.28 7.62
C SER A 48 8.79 -3.62 8.30
N LEU A 49 9.80 -4.36 8.76
CA LEU A 49 9.62 -5.63 9.46
C LEU A 49 9.39 -5.46 10.97
N GLY A 50 9.68 -4.28 11.52
CA GLY A 50 9.61 -3.99 12.95
C GLY A 50 10.81 -4.52 13.75
N ASP A 51 10.94 -4.06 14.99
CA ASP A 51 12.14 -4.26 15.81
C ASP A 51 12.39 -5.72 16.23
N GLU A 52 11.34 -6.54 16.39
CA GLU A 52 11.45 -7.96 16.77
C GLU A 52 12.02 -8.84 15.64
N LEU A 53 11.92 -8.35 14.40
CA LEU A 53 12.47 -8.97 13.19
C LEU A 53 13.61 -8.10 12.60
N GLY A 54 14.00 -7.02 13.26
CA GLY A 54 14.95 -6.02 12.78
C GLY A 54 16.40 -6.49 12.72
N LEU A 55 17.23 -5.67 12.04
CA LEU A 55 18.64 -5.79 11.55
C LEU A 55 19.64 -6.73 12.25
N ASN A 56 19.38 -7.18 13.48
CA ASN A 56 20.27 -8.04 14.28
C ASN A 56 19.69 -9.43 14.60
N SER A 57 18.48 -9.74 14.13
CA SER A 57 17.90 -11.07 14.30
C SER A 57 18.36 -12.00 13.18
N SER A 58 18.88 -13.18 13.54
CA SER A 58 19.21 -14.25 12.58
C SER A 58 18.02 -14.65 11.70
N LYS A 59 16.79 -14.27 12.07
CA LYS A 59 15.54 -14.57 11.37
C LYS A 59 15.34 -13.79 10.07
N THR A 60 16.00 -12.66 9.86
CA THR A 60 15.82 -11.82 8.65
C THR A 60 17.04 -11.75 7.74
N LYS A 61 18.13 -12.45 8.10
CA LYS A 61 19.30 -12.62 7.23
C LYS A 61 18.92 -13.42 5.99
N GLY A 62 19.08 -12.82 4.80
CA GLY A 62 18.72 -13.44 3.53
C GLY A 62 17.25 -13.31 3.13
N LEU A 63 16.48 -12.47 3.83
CA LEU A 63 15.10 -12.16 3.45
C LEU A 63 15.06 -11.38 2.12
N GLU A 64 14.17 -11.80 1.23
CA GLU A 64 13.93 -11.16 -0.06
C GLU A 64 12.46 -10.78 -0.19
N TRP A 65 12.20 -9.53 -0.60
CA TRP A 65 10.85 -9.05 -0.88
C TRP A 65 10.41 -9.46 -2.27
N LYS A 66 9.35 -10.26 -2.37
CA LYS A 66 8.81 -10.74 -3.66
C LYS A 66 7.42 -10.20 -3.88
N ARG A 67 7.13 -9.86 -5.13
CA ARG A 67 5.75 -9.58 -5.57
C ARG A 67 5.10 -10.91 -5.94
N PRO A 68 3.82 -11.13 -5.60
CA PRO A 68 3.06 -12.21 -6.19
C PRO A 68 3.07 -12.04 -7.72
N THR A 69 3.66 -12.99 -8.43
CA THR A 69 3.41 -13.11 -9.87
C THR A 69 1.99 -13.62 -10.05
N VAL A 70 1.24 -13.02 -10.98
CA VAL A 70 -0.08 -13.53 -11.34
C VAL A 70 0.14 -14.92 -11.94
N SER A 71 -0.01 -15.98 -11.12
CA SER A 71 0.01 -17.36 -11.63
C SER A 71 -1.22 -17.54 -12.52
N GLY A 72 -1.00 -17.82 -13.82
CA GLY A 72 -1.95 -18.20 -14.89
C GLY A 72 -3.44 -17.98 -14.64
N ASN A 73 -4.16 -17.16 -15.41
CA ASN A 73 -4.31 -17.33 -16.86
C ASN A 73 -4.44 -15.99 -17.59
N THR A 74 -3.71 -15.89 -18.69
CA THR A 74 -4.10 -15.13 -19.88
C THR A 74 -5.25 -15.88 -20.55
N LEU A 75 -6.43 -15.28 -20.61
CA LEU A 75 -7.32 -15.08 -21.77
C LEU A 75 -8.58 -14.32 -21.30
#